data_AF-A0A326QL57-F1
#
_entry.id   AF-A0A326QL57-F1
#
_cell.length_a   1.000
_cell.length_b   1.000
_cell.length_c   1.000
_cell.angle_alpha   90.00
_cell.angle_beta   90.00
_cell.angle_gamma   90.00
#
_symmetry.space_group_name_H-M   'P 1'
#
loop_
_entity.id
_entity.type
_entity.pdbx_description
1 polymer ?
#
loop_
_entity_poly.entity_id
_entity_poly.type
_entity_poly.pdbx_seq_one_letter_code
_entity_poly.pdbx_strand_id
1 'polypeptide(L)'
;MPARLLAPRVFSMLELEHLLHRLDQAVAAPQAGQGNAQPIDQPPDQAPDPLSEVCEQVADVLLGLGLTAYAARWRTWALLPPPPPQLAAAIAEVRQELVRFGPEPDGQLPVDPVAAARQVLALQLKLPAASQVAAWARALLAAGDGAAAVELLQRQAVAGGLQPDHCNAIASALLQLEQWWEAERWLCTSLSKQRNQPRPWFLLARLLLQQGVLDEAFEAVQQGLARDPTSDWGRNLRARILLAGGSWRSYDLLTADPQGLPSDPALRQDLQDNAQRQRLNHRTAADAPTADLPLGERLRLRHLFPRDGLVVVLHGHPTGALHWCLAQELLPEGLEVQPVASREPLLMAEALATAGLRSRSEQSSPLLRQLAADANQAVALLVIQRPSGSKFPTALGLLWPKVAHLLTPVGLVEPPGFSAVASLGGWQLLASSQL
;
A
#
# COMPACT_ATOMS: atom_id res chain seq x y z
N MET A 1 29.76 -0.94 -25.43
CA MET A 1 29.90 0.22 -24.52
C MET A 1 28.97 0.03 -23.33
N PRO A 2 29.46 0.11 -22.09
CA PRO A 2 28.61 -0.07 -20.92
C PRO A 2 27.72 1.16 -20.73
N ALA A 3 26.41 0.94 -20.61
CA ALA A 3 25.45 1.98 -20.25
C ALA A 3 25.75 2.45 -18.82
N ARG A 4 26.42 3.60 -18.69
CA ARG A 4 26.55 4.31 -17.42
C ARG A 4 25.17 4.84 -17.05
N LEU A 5 24.51 4.18 -16.11
CA LEU A 5 23.36 4.73 -15.39
C LEU A 5 23.87 5.91 -14.53
N LEU A 6 23.84 7.11 -15.11
CA LEU A 6 24.14 8.34 -14.39
C LEU A 6 23.01 8.60 -13.38
N ALA A 7 23.37 8.83 -12.12
CA ALA A 7 22.44 9.35 -11.12
C ALA A 7 21.79 10.65 -11.62
N PRO A 8 20.52 10.92 -11.27
CA PRO A 8 19.84 12.15 -11.69
C PRO A 8 20.61 13.36 -11.15
N ARG A 9 21.34 14.06 -12.03
CA ARG A 9 21.96 15.34 -11.71
C ARG A 9 20.85 16.36 -11.51
N VAL A 10 20.85 17.03 -10.36
CA VAL A 10 20.00 18.19 -10.12
C VAL A 10 20.63 19.35 -10.89
N PHE A 11 20.11 19.65 -12.07
CA PHE A 11 20.55 20.79 -12.87
C PHE A 11 20.07 22.10 -12.23
N SER A 12 20.91 23.14 -12.24
CA SER A 12 20.58 24.44 -11.66
C SER A 12 20.28 25.49 -12.74
N MET A 13 19.42 26.48 -12.47
CA MET A 13 19.20 27.61 -13.39
C MET A 13 20.50 28.36 -13.73
N LEU A 14 21.44 28.40 -12.78
CA LEU A 14 22.76 29.00 -12.96
C LEU A 14 23.60 28.27 -14.02
N GLU A 15 23.46 26.95 -14.10
CA GLU A 15 24.12 26.12 -15.12
C GLU A 15 23.56 26.41 -16.50
N LEU A 16 22.24 26.55 -16.62
CA LEU A 16 21.60 26.93 -17.89
C LEU A 16 22.05 28.32 -18.36
N GLU A 17 22.08 29.32 -17.48
CA GLU A 17 22.57 30.66 -17.85
C GLU A 17 24.02 30.63 -18.32
N HIS A 18 24.88 29.84 -17.66
CA HIS A 18 26.26 29.67 -18.06
C HIS A 18 26.39 29.06 -19.46
N LEU A 19 25.58 28.03 -19.77
CA LEU A 19 25.55 27.40 -21.09
C LEU A 19 25.04 28.36 -22.18
N LEU A 20 23.98 29.12 -21.89
CA LEU A 20 23.45 30.14 -22.81
C LEU A 20 24.48 31.24 -23.09
N HIS A 21 25.26 31.63 -22.07
CA HIS A 21 26.34 32.59 -22.25
C HIS A 21 27.47 32.04 -23.14
N ARG A 22 27.83 30.76 -23.00
CA ARG A 22 28.80 30.10 -23.91
C ARG A 22 28.31 30.09 -25.36
N LEU A 23 27.01 29.91 -25.59
CA LEU A 23 26.42 29.96 -26.92
C LEU A 23 26.45 31.37 -27.52
N ASP A 24 26.16 32.41 -26.73
CA ASP A 24 26.30 33.79 -27.19
C ASP A 24 27.74 34.10 -27.64
N GLN A 25 28.73 33.62 -26.88
CA GLN A 25 30.14 33.78 -27.24
C GLN A 25 30.48 33.04 -28.55
N ALA A 26 29.96 31.83 -28.74
CA ALA A 26 30.17 31.06 -29.97
C ALA A 26 29.51 31.71 -31.19
N VAL A 27 28.33 32.32 -31.02
CA VAL A 27 27.61 33.05 -32.07
C VAL A 27 28.33 34.36 -32.44
N ALA A 28 28.91 35.05 -31.45
CA ALA A 28 29.60 36.32 -31.65
C ALA A 28 31.02 36.16 -32.22
N ALA A 29 31.63 34.98 -32.13
CA ALA A 29 32.95 34.72 -32.68
C ALA A 29 32.90 34.87 -34.22
N PRO A 30 33.66 35.81 -34.82
CA PRO A 30 33.69 35.96 -36.27
C PRO A 30 34.16 34.64 -36.89
N GLN A 31 33.46 34.14 -37.91
CA GLN A 31 33.86 32.98 -38.73
C GLN A 31 35.09 33.31 -39.60
N ALA A 32 36.11 33.90 -38.99
CA ALA A 32 37.37 34.27 -39.59
C ALA A 32 38.21 32.99 -39.75
N GLY A 33 37.92 32.18 -40.78
CA GLY A 33 38.84 31.08 -41.13
C GLY A 33 38.32 29.95 -42.01
N GLN A 34 37.01 29.79 -42.22
CA GLN A 34 36.50 28.61 -42.96
C GLN A 34 36.61 28.71 -44.50
N GLY A 35 37.37 29.68 -45.03
CA GLY A 35 37.52 29.92 -46.47
C GLY A 35 38.51 29.03 -47.22
N ASN A 36 39.30 28.18 -46.56
CA ASN A 36 40.26 27.31 -47.26
C ASN A 36 39.70 25.90 -47.44
N ALA A 37 39.18 25.63 -48.64
CA ALA A 37 38.81 24.31 -49.11
C ALA A 37 40.02 23.35 -49.03
N GLN A 38 40.04 22.48 -48.00
CA GLN A 38 40.97 21.36 -47.95
C GLN A 38 40.44 20.19 -48.81
N PRO A 39 41.33 19.47 -49.50
CA PRO A 39 40.93 18.39 -50.40
C PRO A 39 40.36 17.19 -49.66
N ILE A 40 39.28 16.67 -50.25
CA ILE A 40 38.45 15.53 -49.85
C ILE A 40 39.28 14.25 -50.00
N ASP A 41 39.89 13.70 -48.93
CA ASP A 41 40.35 12.29 -48.94
C ASP A 41 40.76 11.68 -47.57
N GLN A 42 40.29 12.21 -46.44
CA GLN A 42 40.44 11.52 -45.15
C GLN A 42 39.10 11.41 -44.41
N PRO A 43 38.69 10.21 -43.96
CA PRO A 43 37.54 10.07 -43.07
C PRO A 43 37.91 10.74 -41.73
N PRO A 44 37.25 11.85 -41.37
CA PRO A 44 37.72 12.63 -40.25
C PRO A 44 37.32 11.95 -38.96
N ASP A 45 38.31 11.62 -38.13
CA ASP A 45 38.14 11.51 -36.68
C ASP A 45 37.92 12.94 -36.14
N GLN A 46 36.80 13.53 -36.52
CA GLN A 46 36.45 14.90 -36.20
C GLN A 46 35.96 14.91 -34.76
N ALA A 47 36.75 15.53 -33.88
CA ALA A 47 36.31 15.88 -32.55
C ALA A 47 34.94 16.59 -32.65
N PRO A 48 33.97 16.26 -31.78
CA PRO A 48 32.63 16.81 -31.85
C PRO A 48 32.69 18.35 -31.87
N ASP A 49 31.89 18.95 -32.74
CA ASP A 49 31.76 20.40 -32.84
C ASP A 49 31.40 20.95 -31.44
N PRO A 50 32.19 21.88 -30.86
CA PRO A 50 31.91 22.44 -29.55
C PRO A 50 30.50 23.04 -29.45
N LEU A 51 29.92 23.50 -30.56
CA LEU A 51 28.54 23.99 -30.58
C LEU A 51 27.52 22.85 -30.34
N SER A 52 27.75 21.69 -30.95
CA SER A 52 26.93 20.49 -30.79
C SER A 52 26.87 20.04 -29.33
N GLU A 53 28.03 19.99 -28.67
CA GLU A 53 28.13 19.58 -27.26
C GLU A 53 27.38 20.54 -26.32
N VAL A 54 27.48 21.85 -26.55
CA VAL A 54 26.77 22.83 -25.72
C VAL A 54 25.26 22.77 -25.95
N CYS A 55 24.81 22.54 -27.19
CA CYS A 55 23.39 22.33 -27.49
C CYS A 55 22.81 21.08 -26.79
N GLU A 56 23.56 19.97 -26.72
CA GLU A 56 23.15 18.79 -25.95
C GLU A 56 23.04 19.11 -24.46
N GLN A 57 24.03 19.82 -23.89
CA GLN A 57 24.02 20.20 -22.48
C GLN A 57 22.81 21.09 -22.15
N VAL A 58 22.48 22.06 -23.02
CA VAL A 58 21.28 22.89 -22.86
C VAL A 58 20.00 22.04 -22.94
N ALA A 59 19.93 21.10 -23.88
CA ALA A 59 18.78 20.21 -24.03
C ALA A 59 18.55 19.36 -22.77
N ASP A 60 19.61 18.80 -22.17
CA ASP A 60 19.51 17.99 -20.96
C ASP A 60 19.06 18.80 -19.74
N VAL A 61 19.57 20.03 -19.59
CA VAL A 61 19.13 20.94 -18.51
C VAL A 61 17.66 21.33 -18.69
N LEU A 62 17.24 21.71 -19.90
CA LEU A 62 15.85 22.06 -20.20
C LEU A 62 14.89 20.88 -19.98
N LEU A 63 15.34 19.66 -20.30
CA LEU A 63 14.58 18.45 -20.02
C LEU A 63 14.41 18.25 -18.50
N GLY A 64 15.47 18.47 -17.72
CA GLY A 64 15.43 18.43 -16.26
C GLY A 64 14.50 19.48 -15.64
N LEU A 65 14.31 20.62 -16.31
CA LEU A 65 13.38 21.68 -15.91
C LEU A 65 11.92 21.43 -16.39
N GLY A 66 11.65 20.33 -17.10
CA GLY A 66 10.31 20.02 -17.63
C GLY A 66 9.94 20.77 -18.92
N LEU A 67 10.87 21.54 -19.49
CA LEU A 67 10.70 22.29 -20.74
C LEU A 67 10.93 21.39 -21.97
N THR A 68 10.16 20.31 -22.07
CA THR A 68 10.36 19.21 -23.04
C THR A 68 10.37 19.66 -24.50
N ALA A 69 9.48 20.59 -24.89
CA ALA A 69 9.44 21.13 -26.25
C ALA A 69 10.73 21.89 -26.61
N TYR A 70 11.25 22.69 -25.67
CA TYR A 70 12.53 23.37 -25.84
C TYR A 70 13.68 22.36 -25.92
N ALA A 71 13.72 21.41 -24.99
CA ALA A 71 14.75 20.36 -24.98
C ALA A 71 14.85 19.61 -26.32
N ALA A 72 13.71 19.23 -26.91
CA ALA A 72 13.67 18.56 -28.22
C ALA A 72 14.26 19.43 -29.35
N ARG A 73 13.95 20.74 -29.35
CA ARG A 73 14.51 21.70 -30.32
C ARG A 73 16.03 21.79 -30.19
N TRP A 74 16.54 21.95 -28.97
CA TRP A 74 17.98 22.05 -28.71
C TRP A 74 18.74 20.76 -29.05
N ARG A 75 18.13 19.59 -28.81
CA ARG A 75 18.70 18.29 -29.20
C ARG A 75 18.78 18.11 -30.71
N THR A 76 17.79 18.64 -31.44
CA THR A 76 17.83 18.67 -32.92
C THR A 76 18.97 19.56 -33.43
N TRP A 77 19.22 20.69 -32.75
CA TRP A 77 20.30 21.61 -33.10
C TRP A 77 21.70 21.13 -32.74
N ALA A 78 21.82 20.21 -31.79
CA ALA A 78 23.08 19.50 -31.57
C ALA A 78 23.48 18.67 -32.80
N LEU A 79 22.51 18.13 -33.54
CA LEU A 79 22.76 17.36 -34.76
C LEU A 79 22.91 18.27 -36.00
N LEU A 80 22.10 19.32 -36.07
CA LEU A 80 21.99 20.23 -37.22
C LEU A 80 21.93 21.67 -36.70
N PRO A 81 23.09 22.33 -36.50
CA PRO A 81 23.12 23.66 -35.91
C PRO A 81 22.41 24.68 -36.81
N PRO A 82 21.53 25.52 -36.25
CA PRO A 82 20.78 26.50 -37.02
C PRO A 82 21.67 27.69 -37.41
N PRO A 83 21.22 28.54 -38.36
CA PRO A 83 21.91 29.79 -38.66
C PRO A 83 22.02 30.69 -37.41
N PRO A 84 23.12 31.45 -37.24
CA PRO A 84 23.37 32.31 -36.08
C PRO A 84 22.19 33.18 -35.59
N PRO A 85 21.42 33.88 -36.46
CA PRO A 85 20.29 34.69 -35.99
C PRO A 85 19.17 33.85 -35.34
N GLN A 86 18.95 32.62 -35.81
CA GLN A 86 17.95 31.73 -35.24
C GLN A 86 18.38 31.18 -33.88
N LEU A 87 19.68 30.89 -33.72
CA LEU A 87 20.25 30.50 -32.44
C LEU A 87 20.11 31.62 -31.40
N ALA A 88 20.48 32.85 -31.77
CA ALA A 88 20.34 34.03 -30.90
C ALA A 88 18.88 34.28 -30.46
N ALA A 89 17.92 34.15 -31.37
CA ALA A 89 16.51 34.28 -31.05
C ALA A 89 16.02 33.22 -30.04
N ALA A 90 16.46 31.97 -30.19
CA ALA A 90 16.10 30.92 -29.24
C ALA A 90 16.79 31.05 -27.88
N ILE A 91 18.03 31.57 -27.82
CA ILE A 91 18.67 31.92 -26.55
C ILE A 91 17.83 32.98 -25.82
N ALA A 92 17.39 34.02 -26.53
CA ALA A 92 16.54 35.07 -25.97
C ALA A 92 15.19 34.52 -25.48
N GLU A 93 14.57 33.61 -26.23
CA GLU A 93 13.32 32.94 -25.85
C GLU A 93 13.49 32.10 -24.57
N VAL A 94 14.55 31.29 -24.48
CA VAL A 94 14.84 30.51 -23.27
C VAL A 94 15.11 31.42 -22.08
N ARG A 95 15.80 32.56 -22.26
CA ARG A 95 15.98 33.56 -21.20
C ARG A 95 14.66 34.18 -20.75
N GLN A 96 13.74 34.48 -21.67
CA GLN A 96 12.41 35.00 -21.30
C GLN A 96 11.60 33.98 -20.50
N GLU A 97 11.64 32.71 -20.89
CA GLU A 97 11.05 31.64 -20.07
C GLU A 97 11.75 31.53 -18.72
N LEU A 98 13.07 31.59 -18.66
CA LEU A 98 13.79 31.58 -17.38
C LEU A 98 13.44 32.76 -16.48
N VAL A 99 13.11 33.94 -17.03
CA VAL A 99 12.57 35.06 -16.24
C VAL A 99 11.19 34.74 -15.67
N ARG A 100 10.35 33.97 -16.37
CA ARG A 100 9.10 33.42 -15.79
C ARG A 100 9.38 32.44 -14.64
N PHE A 101 10.53 31.77 -14.65
CA PHE A 101 10.99 30.86 -13.60
C PHE A 101 11.95 31.51 -12.57
N GLY A 102 12.33 32.78 -12.77
CA GLY A 102 13.36 33.52 -12.02
C GLY A 102 12.91 33.99 -10.63
N PRO A 103 13.85 34.51 -9.80
CA PRO A 103 13.74 34.51 -8.34
C PRO A 103 12.55 35.30 -7.80
N GLU A 104 12.13 34.88 -6.60
CA GLU A 104 10.98 35.38 -5.84
C GLU A 104 10.66 36.85 -6.10
N PRO A 105 9.40 37.21 -6.39
CA PRO A 105 8.99 38.53 -6.00
C PRO A 105 9.21 38.63 -4.47
N ASP A 106 10.00 39.61 -4.03
CA ASP A 106 9.97 40.17 -2.66
C ASP A 106 8.55 40.64 -2.25
N GLY A 107 7.56 40.45 -3.13
CA GLY A 107 6.15 40.50 -2.81
C GLY A 107 5.81 39.40 -1.82
N GLN A 108 5.71 39.81 -0.55
CA GLN A 108 4.92 39.16 0.49
C GLN A 108 3.91 38.19 -0.13
N LEU A 109 4.18 36.89 -0.02
CA LEU A 109 3.21 35.86 -0.37
C LEU A 109 1.87 36.29 0.24
N PRO A 110 0.75 36.20 -0.50
CA PRO A 110 -0.53 36.63 0.02
C PRO A 110 -0.75 35.98 1.39
N VAL A 111 -1.19 36.79 2.35
CA VAL A 111 -1.43 36.35 3.73
C VAL A 111 -2.42 35.17 3.77
N ASP A 112 -3.23 35.02 2.73
CA ASP A 112 -4.09 33.87 2.52
C ASP A 112 -3.30 32.64 1.98
N PRO A 113 -3.17 31.57 2.80
CA PRO A 113 -2.47 30.35 2.40
C PRO A 113 -3.10 29.64 1.19
N VAL A 114 -4.41 29.79 0.96
CA VAL A 114 -5.09 29.16 -0.19
C VAL A 114 -4.70 29.87 -1.49
N ALA A 115 -4.75 31.21 -1.51
CA ALA A 115 -4.32 31.99 -2.65
C ALA A 115 -2.83 31.76 -2.97
N ALA A 116 -1.97 31.74 -1.95
CA ALA A 116 -0.54 31.48 -2.11
C ALA A 116 -0.28 30.10 -2.73
N ALA A 117 -0.95 29.06 -2.23
CA ALA A 117 -0.82 27.70 -2.75
C ALA A 117 -1.26 27.59 -4.22
N ARG A 118 -2.41 28.20 -4.57
CA ARG A 118 -2.91 28.24 -5.95
C ARG A 118 -1.96 28.96 -6.88
N GLN A 119 -1.36 30.06 -6.44
CA GLN A 119 -0.38 30.80 -7.23
C GLN A 119 0.88 29.96 -7.49
N VAL A 120 1.40 29.25 -6.46
CA VAL A 120 2.56 28.36 -6.62
C VAL A 120 2.27 27.20 -7.57
N LEU A 121 1.05 26.65 -7.56
CA LEU A 121 0.64 25.62 -8.51
C LEU A 121 0.50 26.20 -9.93
N ALA A 122 -0.25 27.28 -10.10
CA ALA A 122 -0.54 27.89 -11.40
C ALA A 122 0.73 28.38 -12.12
N LEU A 123 1.68 28.96 -11.38
CA LEU A 123 2.93 29.48 -11.90
C LEU A 123 4.08 28.47 -11.84
N GLN A 124 3.81 27.24 -11.40
CA GLN A 124 4.80 26.17 -11.23
C GLN A 124 6.03 26.57 -10.39
N LEU A 125 5.87 27.51 -9.45
CA LEU A 125 6.98 28.08 -8.68
C LEU A 125 7.70 27.01 -7.83
N LYS A 126 8.93 27.35 -7.43
CA LYS A 126 9.69 26.57 -6.46
C LYS A 126 8.89 26.45 -5.17
N LEU A 127 8.79 25.23 -4.66
CA LEU A 127 8.05 24.98 -3.43
C LEU A 127 8.78 25.60 -2.22
N PRO A 128 8.03 26.19 -1.27
CA PRO A 128 8.60 26.67 -0.02
C PRO A 128 9.02 25.51 0.89
N ALA A 129 9.43 25.84 2.12
CA ALA A 129 9.75 24.85 3.13
C ALA A 129 8.60 23.85 3.37
N ALA A 130 8.95 22.60 3.65
CA ALA A 130 8.00 21.49 3.81
C ALA A 130 6.87 21.77 4.81
N SER A 131 7.16 22.48 5.89
CA SER A 131 6.18 22.89 6.91
C SER A 131 5.13 23.88 6.37
N GLN A 132 5.55 24.81 5.50
CA GLN A 132 4.67 25.78 4.87
C GLN A 132 3.77 25.09 3.83
N VAL A 133 4.33 24.20 3.02
CA VAL A 133 3.54 23.39 2.07
C VAL A 133 2.47 22.57 2.79
N ALA A 134 2.81 21.95 3.93
CA ALA A 134 1.84 21.21 4.75
C ALA A 134 0.75 22.12 5.35
N ALA A 135 1.07 23.37 5.70
CA ALA A 135 0.07 24.34 6.15
C ALA A 135 -0.88 24.75 5.00
N TRP A 136 -0.34 25.01 3.83
CA TRP A 136 -1.09 25.33 2.62
C TRP A 136 -2.00 24.19 2.16
N ALA A 137 -1.51 22.96 2.13
CA ALA A 137 -2.30 21.79 1.79
C ALA A 137 -3.49 21.61 2.75
N ARG A 138 -3.29 21.81 4.06
CA ARG A 138 -4.39 21.79 5.05
C ARG A 138 -5.41 22.89 4.80
N ALA A 139 -4.96 24.10 4.46
CA ALA A 139 -5.86 25.21 4.13
C ALA A 139 -6.68 24.91 2.86
N LEU A 140 -6.05 24.35 1.82
CA LEU A 140 -6.73 23.93 0.59
C LEU A 140 -7.79 22.84 0.86
N LEU A 141 -7.46 21.82 1.66
CA LEU A 141 -8.42 20.79 2.07
C LEU A 141 -9.62 21.39 2.83
N ALA A 142 -9.37 22.31 3.76
CA ALA A 142 -10.43 23.00 4.51
C ALA A 142 -11.32 23.86 3.60
N ALA A 143 -10.74 24.43 2.53
CA ALA A 143 -11.47 25.17 1.50
C ALA A 143 -12.20 24.28 0.48
N GLY A 144 -12.09 22.95 0.60
CA GLY A 144 -12.68 21.98 -0.35
C GLY A 144 -11.89 21.78 -1.64
N ASP A 145 -10.72 22.41 -1.78
CA ASP A 145 -9.84 22.30 -2.95
C ASP A 145 -8.86 21.12 -2.80
N GLY A 146 -9.44 19.92 -2.67
CA GLY A 146 -8.67 18.71 -2.39
C GLY A 146 -7.67 18.33 -3.48
N ALA A 147 -8.04 18.55 -4.75
CA ALA A 147 -7.17 18.24 -5.89
C ALA A 147 -5.89 19.07 -5.85
N ALA A 148 -5.99 20.38 -5.64
CA ALA A 148 -4.84 21.26 -5.51
C ALA A 148 -3.97 20.88 -4.30
N ALA A 149 -4.59 20.51 -3.17
CA ALA A 149 -3.85 20.07 -2.00
C ALA A 149 -3.00 18.82 -2.27
N VAL A 150 -3.58 17.83 -2.95
CA VAL A 150 -2.89 16.59 -3.32
C VAL A 150 -1.75 16.87 -4.30
N GLU A 151 -1.99 17.66 -5.35
CA GLU A 151 -0.96 18.04 -6.33
C GLU A 151 0.23 18.73 -5.65
N LEU A 152 -0.06 19.69 -4.77
CA LEU A 152 0.95 20.43 -4.01
C LEU A 152 1.82 19.48 -3.16
N LEU A 153 1.19 18.56 -2.44
CA LEU A 153 1.90 17.55 -1.63
C LEU A 153 2.69 16.56 -2.50
N GLN A 154 2.17 16.18 -3.67
CA GLN A 154 2.88 15.31 -4.61
C GLN A 154 4.15 15.97 -5.15
N ARG A 155 4.07 17.24 -5.57
CA ARG A 155 5.26 17.99 -6.01
C ARG A 155 6.31 18.06 -4.88
N GLN A 156 5.88 18.28 -3.64
CA GLN A 156 6.76 18.28 -2.47
C GLN A 156 7.40 16.91 -2.24
N ALA A 157 6.62 15.83 -2.34
CA ALA A 157 7.14 14.48 -2.17
C ALA A 157 8.19 14.13 -3.22
N VAL A 158 7.94 14.46 -4.49
CA VAL A 158 8.89 14.23 -5.59
C VAL A 158 10.18 15.04 -5.37
N ALA A 159 10.05 16.33 -5.06
CA ALA A 159 11.22 17.20 -4.77
C ALA A 159 12.03 16.71 -3.56
N GLY A 160 11.38 16.13 -2.55
CA GLY A 160 12.01 15.57 -1.36
C GLY A 160 12.55 14.15 -1.49
N GLY A 161 12.46 13.50 -2.67
CA GLY A 161 12.91 12.12 -2.87
C GLY A 161 11.99 11.05 -2.24
N LEU A 162 10.68 11.33 -2.18
CA LEU A 162 9.63 10.46 -1.65
C LEU A 162 9.88 10.05 -0.19
N GLN A 163 10.21 11.03 0.67
CA GLN A 163 10.30 10.78 2.11
C GLN A 163 8.97 10.20 2.65
N PRO A 164 9.03 9.25 3.60
CA PRO A 164 7.83 8.63 4.18
C PRO A 164 6.80 9.62 4.71
N ASP A 165 7.24 10.71 5.37
CA ASP A 165 6.34 11.72 5.95
C ASP A 165 5.53 12.45 4.88
N HIS A 166 6.13 12.74 3.73
CA HIS A 166 5.42 13.32 2.59
C HIS A 166 4.41 12.33 2.00
N CYS A 167 4.79 11.05 1.86
CA CYS A 167 3.89 10.00 1.40
C CYS A 167 2.69 9.84 2.35
N ASN A 168 2.92 9.88 3.66
CA ASN A 168 1.89 9.81 4.70
C ASN A 168 0.94 11.03 4.65
N ALA A 169 1.47 12.22 4.36
CA ALA A 169 0.67 13.43 4.19
C ALA A 169 -0.24 13.36 2.96
N ILE A 170 0.30 12.91 1.81
CA ILE A 170 -0.49 12.68 0.59
C ILE A 170 -1.59 11.66 0.85
N ALA A 171 -1.25 10.51 1.44
CA ALA A 171 -2.24 9.47 1.76
C ALA A 171 -3.34 9.99 2.71
N SER A 172 -2.99 10.81 3.70
CA SER A 172 -3.98 11.42 4.61
C SER A 172 -4.95 12.35 3.86
N ALA A 173 -4.45 13.14 2.91
CA ALA A 173 -5.28 14.01 2.07
C ALA A 173 -6.21 13.18 1.16
N LEU A 174 -5.66 12.17 0.48
CA LEU A 174 -6.42 11.26 -0.40
C LEU A 174 -7.52 10.51 0.36
N LEU A 175 -7.28 10.11 1.62
CA LEU A 175 -8.29 9.49 2.48
C LEU A 175 -9.45 10.43 2.83
N GLN A 176 -9.19 11.74 2.95
CA GLN A 176 -10.27 12.72 3.17
C GLN A 176 -11.12 12.92 1.91
N LEU A 177 -10.52 12.70 0.74
CA LEU A 177 -11.18 12.80 -0.57
C LEU A 177 -11.76 11.47 -1.05
N GLU A 178 -11.73 10.42 -0.20
CA GLU A 178 -12.23 9.08 -0.53
C GLU A 178 -11.54 8.43 -1.74
N GLN A 179 -10.31 8.86 -2.07
CA GLN A 179 -9.50 8.30 -3.15
C GLN A 179 -8.68 7.11 -2.64
N TRP A 180 -9.38 6.01 -2.33
CA TRP A 180 -8.83 4.90 -1.56
C TRP A 180 -7.61 4.23 -2.20
N TRP A 181 -7.66 3.93 -3.50
CA TRP A 181 -6.60 3.20 -4.19
C TRP A 181 -5.29 3.98 -4.26
N GLU A 182 -5.36 5.28 -4.52
CA GLU A 182 -4.17 6.13 -4.53
C GLU A 182 -3.59 6.27 -3.12
N ALA A 183 -4.45 6.45 -2.11
CA ALA A 183 -4.01 6.52 -0.72
C ALA A 183 -3.24 5.27 -0.30
N GLU A 184 -3.77 4.08 -0.63
CA GLU A 184 -3.13 2.80 -0.37
C GLU A 184 -1.73 2.72 -1.03
N ARG A 185 -1.62 3.11 -2.31
CA ARG A 185 -0.35 3.10 -3.03
C ARG A 185 0.70 4.00 -2.35
N TRP A 186 0.31 5.18 -1.87
CA TRP A 186 1.19 6.08 -1.14
C TRP A 186 1.60 5.53 0.23
N LEU A 187 0.69 4.88 0.96
CA LEU A 187 1.00 4.20 2.23
C LEU A 187 1.98 3.03 2.03
N CYS A 188 1.76 2.20 1.01
CA CYS A 188 2.68 1.12 0.65
C CYS A 188 4.06 1.66 0.26
N THR A 189 4.10 2.78 -0.47
CA THR A 189 5.36 3.46 -0.80
C THR A 189 6.09 3.94 0.47
N SER A 190 5.36 4.57 1.40
CA SER A 190 5.90 4.98 2.70
C SER A 190 6.48 3.80 3.49
N LEU A 191 5.73 2.71 3.61
CA LEU A 191 6.15 1.49 4.29
C LEU A 191 7.34 0.81 3.62
N SER A 192 7.43 0.86 2.29
CA SER A 192 8.59 0.32 1.55
C SER A 192 9.89 1.05 1.89
N LYS A 193 9.80 2.36 2.19
CA LYS A 193 10.95 3.20 2.57
C LYS A 193 11.28 3.07 4.05
N GLN A 194 10.28 3.04 4.93
CA GLN A 194 10.50 2.91 6.37
C GLN A 194 9.40 2.07 7.04
N ARG A 195 9.67 0.78 7.21
CA ARG A 195 8.74 -0.19 7.81
C ARG A 195 8.45 0.02 9.30
N ASN A 196 9.30 0.77 10.01
CA ASN A 196 9.21 0.94 11.47
C ASN A 196 8.33 2.11 11.92
N GLN A 197 7.62 2.76 11.00
CA GLN A 197 6.72 3.86 11.36
C GLN A 197 5.32 3.34 11.73
N PRO A 198 4.76 3.68 12.90
CA PRO A 198 3.41 3.23 13.30
C PRO A 198 2.30 3.93 12.50
N ARG A 199 2.46 5.22 12.18
CA ARG A 199 1.45 6.04 11.52
C ARG A 199 0.92 5.50 10.18
N PRO A 200 1.75 5.08 9.20
CA PRO A 200 1.23 4.51 7.95
C PRO A 200 0.43 3.22 8.15
N TRP A 201 0.79 2.40 9.14
CA TRP A 201 0.01 1.21 9.50
C TRP A 201 -1.39 1.57 10.00
N PHE A 202 -1.50 2.59 10.86
CA PHE A 202 -2.80 3.08 11.33
C PHE A 202 -3.65 3.73 10.22
N LEU A 203 -3.03 4.48 9.31
CA LEU A 203 -3.71 5.04 8.13
C LEU A 203 -4.22 3.92 7.20
N LEU A 204 -3.41 2.87 6.99
CA LEU A 204 -3.79 1.70 6.20
C LEU A 204 -4.94 0.93 6.86
N ALA A 205 -4.89 0.73 8.18
CA ALA A 205 -5.97 0.12 8.94
C ALA A 205 -7.29 0.89 8.81
N ARG A 206 -7.24 2.22 8.88
CA ARG A 206 -8.41 3.10 8.67
C ARG A 206 -8.98 2.95 7.26
N LEU A 207 -8.11 2.96 6.25
CA LEU A 207 -8.48 2.79 4.84
C LEU A 207 -9.23 1.47 4.63
N LEU A 208 -8.64 0.37 5.12
CA LEU A 208 -9.17 -0.98 4.97
C LEU A 208 -10.49 -1.16 5.74
N LEU A 209 -10.61 -0.54 6.93
CA LEU A 209 -11.87 -0.47 7.67
C LEU A 209 -12.97 0.22 6.85
N GLN A 210 -12.67 1.34 6.18
CA GLN A 210 -13.64 2.06 5.34
C GLN A 210 -14.05 1.24 4.11
N GLN A 211 -13.17 0.41 3.58
CA GLN A 211 -13.47 -0.52 2.49
C GLN A 211 -14.22 -1.79 2.95
N GLY A 212 -14.34 -2.01 4.27
CA GLY A 212 -14.94 -3.23 4.83
C GLY A 212 -14.03 -4.47 4.76
N VAL A 213 -12.73 -4.30 4.49
CA VAL A 213 -11.74 -5.39 4.49
C VAL A 213 -11.16 -5.55 5.89
N LEU A 214 -11.97 -6.11 6.78
CA LEU A 214 -11.73 -6.07 8.23
C LEU A 214 -10.50 -6.85 8.69
N ASP A 215 -10.19 -7.97 8.03
CA ASP A 215 -9.06 -8.83 8.42
C ASP A 215 -7.72 -8.11 8.19
N GLU A 216 -7.57 -7.52 7.00
CA GLU A 216 -6.39 -6.72 6.64
C GLU A 216 -6.32 -5.44 7.50
N ALA A 217 -7.47 -4.83 7.80
CA ALA A 217 -7.52 -3.69 8.71
C ALA A 217 -7.01 -4.06 10.11
N PHE A 218 -7.42 -5.22 10.63
CA PHE A 218 -7.00 -5.72 11.94
C PHE A 218 -5.49 -6.01 11.97
N GLU A 219 -4.96 -6.67 10.94
CA GLU A 219 -3.52 -6.90 10.84
C GLU A 219 -2.75 -5.58 10.80
N ALA A 220 -3.17 -4.63 9.96
CA ALA A 220 -2.51 -3.34 9.84
C ALA A 220 -2.49 -2.57 11.19
N VAL A 221 -3.60 -2.56 11.95
CA VAL A 221 -3.60 -1.88 13.25
C VAL A 221 -2.73 -2.60 14.28
N GLN A 222 -2.66 -3.93 14.24
CA GLN A 222 -1.77 -4.71 15.10
C GLN A 222 -0.30 -4.43 14.79
N GLN A 223 0.06 -4.31 13.51
CA GLN A 223 1.40 -3.89 13.08
C GLN A 223 1.74 -2.49 13.60
N GLY A 224 0.78 -1.55 13.53
CA GLY A 224 0.97 -0.21 14.09
C GLY A 224 1.16 -0.23 15.61
N LEU A 225 0.32 -0.98 16.34
CA LEU A 225 0.37 -1.09 17.80
C LEU A 225 1.61 -1.84 18.32
N ALA A 226 2.15 -2.79 17.56
CA ALA A 226 3.42 -3.43 17.89
C ALA A 226 4.59 -2.43 17.90
N ARG A 227 4.48 -1.33 17.13
CA ARG A 227 5.49 -0.27 17.02
C ARG A 227 5.22 0.90 17.98
N ASP A 228 3.95 1.20 18.24
CA ASP A 228 3.51 2.19 19.22
C ASP A 228 2.34 1.63 20.06
N PRO A 229 2.63 0.87 21.14
CA PRO A 229 1.61 0.27 21.99
C PRO A 229 0.77 1.30 22.75
N THR A 230 1.27 2.52 22.90
CA THR A 230 0.64 3.62 23.65
C THR A 230 -0.31 4.46 22.82
N SER A 231 -0.42 4.19 21.52
CA SER A 231 -1.25 4.98 20.61
C SER A 231 -2.75 4.84 20.90
N ASP A 232 -3.37 5.86 21.47
CA ASP A 232 -4.83 5.93 21.65
C ASP A 232 -5.58 5.78 20.31
N TRP A 233 -5.03 6.37 19.24
CA TRP A 233 -5.61 6.27 17.90
C TRP A 233 -5.58 4.82 17.37
N GLY A 234 -4.47 4.11 17.56
CA GLY A 234 -4.35 2.69 17.22
C GLY A 234 -5.33 1.81 18.01
N ARG A 235 -5.44 2.02 19.32
CA ARG A 235 -6.37 1.27 20.19
C ARG A 235 -7.82 1.52 19.81
N ASN A 236 -8.18 2.76 19.45
CA ASN A 236 -9.49 3.12 18.94
C ASN A 236 -9.80 2.39 17.63
N LEU A 237 -8.90 2.47 16.66
CA LEU A 237 -9.05 1.78 15.37
C LEU A 237 -9.26 0.29 15.57
N ARG A 238 -8.46 -0.36 16.42
CA ARG A 238 -8.60 -1.79 16.74
C ARG A 238 -9.98 -2.11 17.28
N ALA A 239 -10.45 -1.36 18.28
CA ALA A 239 -11.79 -1.54 18.84
C ALA A 239 -12.89 -1.36 17.78
N ARG A 240 -12.79 -0.34 16.92
CA ARG A 240 -13.75 -0.10 15.83
C ARG A 240 -13.75 -1.21 14.78
N ILE A 241 -12.59 -1.77 14.44
CA ILE A 241 -12.46 -2.88 13.50
C ILE A 241 -13.17 -4.13 14.07
N LEU A 242 -12.92 -4.45 15.34
CA LEU A 242 -13.60 -5.57 16.01
C LEU A 242 -15.11 -5.38 16.05
N LEU A 243 -15.58 -4.18 16.39
CA LEU A 243 -17.01 -3.88 16.35
C LEU A 243 -17.56 -3.95 14.92
N ALA A 244 -16.88 -3.42 13.91
CA ALA A 244 -17.34 -3.55 12.53
C ALA A 244 -17.45 -5.03 12.07
N GLY A 245 -16.61 -5.92 12.61
CA GLY A 245 -16.63 -7.36 12.32
C GLY A 245 -17.64 -8.19 13.10
N GLY A 246 -18.35 -7.59 14.06
CA GLY A 246 -19.18 -8.34 15.01
C GLY A 246 -18.33 -9.21 15.93
N SER A 247 -17.16 -8.73 16.32
CA SER A 247 -16.16 -9.40 17.16
C SER A 247 -16.29 -9.00 18.62
N TRP A 248 -17.51 -9.08 19.16
CA TRP A 248 -17.82 -8.47 20.45
C TRP A 248 -17.12 -9.15 21.63
N ARG A 249 -16.70 -10.42 21.50
CA ARG A 249 -16.01 -11.13 22.59
C ARG A 249 -14.52 -10.75 22.64
N SER A 250 -13.86 -10.57 21.50
CA SER A 250 -12.52 -9.98 21.45
C SER A 250 -12.56 -8.53 21.92
N TYR A 251 -13.64 -7.80 21.63
CA TYR A 251 -13.86 -6.49 22.22
C TYR A 251 -14.00 -6.56 23.76
N ASP A 252 -14.75 -7.53 24.31
CA ASP A 252 -14.84 -7.75 25.77
C ASP A 252 -13.46 -8.02 26.39
N LEU A 253 -12.64 -8.87 25.76
CA LEU A 253 -11.27 -9.10 26.21
C LEU A 253 -10.46 -7.79 26.24
N LEU A 254 -10.59 -6.96 25.20
CA LEU A 254 -9.93 -5.65 25.20
C LEU A 254 -10.42 -4.74 26.31
N THR A 255 -11.68 -4.84 26.73
CA THR A 255 -12.19 -4.03 27.85
C THR A 255 -11.68 -4.48 29.21
N ALA A 256 -11.28 -5.76 29.34
CA ALA A 256 -10.68 -6.29 30.55
C ALA A 256 -9.21 -5.86 30.72
N ASP A 257 -8.51 -5.56 29.63
CA ASP A 257 -7.16 -5.02 29.63
C ASP A 257 -7.20 -3.48 29.81
N PRO A 258 -6.62 -2.90 30.87
CA PRO A 258 -6.53 -1.45 31.06
C PRO A 258 -5.84 -0.71 29.89
N GLN A 259 -4.97 -1.40 29.15
CA GLN A 259 -4.29 -0.87 27.97
C GLN A 259 -4.98 -1.27 26.65
N GLY A 260 -6.06 -2.04 26.72
CA GLY A 260 -6.76 -2.57 25.56
C GLY A 260 -7.58 -1.52 24.81
N LEU A 261 -8.09 -0.52 25.54
CA LEU A 261 -8.96 0.54 25.05
C LEU A 261 -8.26 1.91 24.98
N PRO A 262 -8.83 2.87 24.21
CA PRO A 262 -8.38 4.27 24.23
C PRO A 262 -8.49 4.87 25.64
N SER A 263 -7.57 5.78 25.96
CA SER A 263 -7.56 6.46 27.27
C SER A 263 -8.76 7.40 27.45
N ASP A 264 -9.22 8.04 26.36
CA ASP A 264 -10.37 8.94 26.33
C ASP A 264 -11.67 8.24 26.79
N PRO A 265 -12.29 8.68 27.90
CA PRO A 265 -13.52 8.08 28.43
C PRO A 265 -14.74 8.25 27.52
N ALA A 266 -14.87 9.37 26.79
CA ALA A 266 -16.02 9.61 25.91
C ALA A 266 -16.02 8.60 24.76
N LEU A 267 -14.84 8.44 24.14
CA LEU A 267 -14.64 7.46 23.09
C LEU A 267 -14.86 6.02 23.56
N ARG A 268 -14.46 5.68 24.80
CA ARG A 268 -14.75 4.36 25.39
C ARG A 268 -16.25 4.11 25.53
N GLN A 269 -17.01 5.11 25.99
CA GLN A 269 -18.47 5.00 26.12
C GLN A 269 -19.12 4.75 24.76
N ASP A 270 -18.75 5.52 23.73
CA ASP A 270 -19.28 5.35 22.36
C ASP A 270 -19.04 3.93 21.81
N LEU A 271 -17.85 3.37 22.07
CA LEU A 271 -17.50 2.00 21.67
C LEU A 271 -18.34 0.96 22.43
N GLN A 272 -18.58 1.16 23.73
CA GLN A 272 -19.42 0.28 24.54
C GLN A 272 -20.87 0.29 24.07
N ASP A 273 -21.44 1.46 23.80
CA ASP A 273 -22.83 1.58 23.31
C ASP A 273 -23.01 0.92 21.93
N ASN A 274 -21.98 1.01 21.08
CA ASN A 274 -21.97 0.30 19.79
C ASN A 274 -21.89 -1.23 20.00
N ALA A 275 -21.01 -1.70 20.89
CA ALA A 275 -20.89 -3.12 21.23
C ALA A 275 -22.21 -3.71 21.73
N GLN A 276 -22.91 -3.01 22.62
CA GLN A 276 -24.21 -3.44 23.15
C GLN A 276 -25.27 -3.56 22.04
N ARG A 277 -25.37 -2.53 21.18
CA ARG A 277 -26.30 -2.54 20.04
C ARG A 277 -26.05 -3.73 19.11
N GLN A 278 -24.78 -4.03 18.83
CA GLN A 278 -24.45 -5.17 17.97
C GLN A 278 -24.73 -6.53 18.59
N ARG A 279 -24.50 -6.69 19.91
CA ARG A 279 -24.84 -7.95 20.61
C ARG A 279 -26.31 -8.31 20.48
N LEU A 280 -27.19 -7.32 20.63
CA LEU A 280 -28.64 -7.52 20.53
C LEU A 280 -29.07 -7.96 19.13
N ASN A 281 -28.35 -7.52 18.09
CA ASN A 281 -28.67 -7.84 16.70
C ASN A 281 -28.07 -9.17 16.23
N HIS A 282 -27.09 -9.72 16.95
CA HIS A 282 -26.44 -10.94 16.55
C HIS A 282 -27.20 -12.18 16.99
N ARG A 283 -27.87 -12.84 16.04
CA ARG A 283 -28.29 -14.24 16.19
C ARG A 283 -27.04 -15.11 16.27
N THR A 284 -26.95 -15.94 17.30
CA THR A 284 -25.91 -16.94 17.45
C THR A 284 -25.89 -17.82 16.19
N ALA A 285 -24.74 -17.90 15.53
CA ALA A 285 -24.53 -18.92 14.52
C ALA A 285 -24.73 -20.30 15.18
N ALA A 286 -25.15 -21.30 14.41
CA ALA A 286 -25.34 -22.65 14.91
C ALA A 286 -24.10 -23.08 15.71
N ASP A 287 -24.30 -23.44 16.97
CA ASP A 287 -23.23 -23.93 17.82
C ASP A 287 -22.58 -25.15 17.16
N ALA A 288 -21.30 -25.37 17.45
CA ALA A 288 -20.61 -26.58 17.02
C ALA A 288 -21.39 -27.83 17.48
N PRO A 289 -21.27 -28.97 16.78
CA PRO A 289 -21.87 -30.21 17.23
C PRO A 289 -21.43 -30.48 18.68
N THR A 290 -22.40 -30.63 19.57
CA THR A 290 -22.17 -30.91 21.00
C THR A 290 -22.25 -32.39 21.33
N ALA A 291 -22.71 -33.22 20.39
CA ALA A 291 -22.86 -34.65 20.58
C ALA A 291 -21.51 -35.38 20.48
N ASP A 292 -21.28 -36.29 21.42
CA ASP A 292 -20.18 -37.25 21.35
C ASP A 292 -20.41 -38.27 20.23
N LEU A 293 -19.33 -38.61 19.54
CA LEU A 293 -19.38 -39.60 18.48
C LEU A 293 -19.27 -41.02 19.07
N PRO A 294 -20.08 -41.98 18.59
CA PRO A 294 -19.87 -43.39 18.88
C PRO A 294 -18.43 -43.82 18.52
N LEU A 295 -17.83 -44.72 19.32
CA LEU A 295 -16.44 -45.16 19.12
C LEU A 295 -16.16 -45.64 17.69
N GLY A 296 -17.08 -46.39 17.08
CA GLY A 296 -16.92 -46.87 15.70
C GLY A 296 -16.84 -45.74 14.68
N GLU A 297 -17.62 -44.67 14.87
CA GLU A 297 -17.55 -43.48 14.02
C GLU A 297 -16.28 -42.69 14.26
N ARG A 298 -15.85 -42.53 15.53
CA ARG A 298 -14.56 -41.90 15.86
C ARG A 298 -13.41 -42.59 15.15
N LEU A 299 -13.31 -43.92 15.27
CA LEU A 299 -12.25 -44.70 14.62
C LEU A 299 -12.28 -44.54 13.09
N ARG A 300 -13.46 -44.64 12.47
CA ARG A 300 -13.63 -44.43 11.03
C ARG A 300 -13.15 -43.05 10.60
N LEU A 301 -13.55 -42.00 11.30
CA LEU A 301 -13.20 -40.62 10.97
C LEU A 301 -11.71 -40.34 11.22
N ARG A 302 -11.11 -40.92 12.26
CA ARG A 302 -9.70 -40.72 12.62
C ARG A 302 -8.73 -41.08 11.49
N HIS A 303 -9.14 -41.93 10.54
CA HIS A 303 -8.36 -42.27 9.35
C HIS A 303 -8.53 -41.28 8.19
N LEU A 304 -9.58 -40.47 8.22
CA LEU A 304 -9.89 -39.45 7.20
C LEU A 304 -9.34 -38.07 7.55
N PHE A 305 -9.01 -37.82 8.82
CA PHE A 305 -8.38 -36.58 9.24
C PHE A 305 -6.85 -36.66 9.10
N PRO A 306 -6.19 -35.54 8.74
CA PRO A 306 -4.75 -35.53 8.58
C PRO A 306 -4.03 -35.75 9.91
N ARG A 307 -2.86 -36.39 9.85
CA ARG A 307 -1.98 -36.62 11.00
C ARG A 307 -0.91 -35.54 11.14
N ASP A 308 -0.58 -34.90 10.03
CA ASP A 308 0.47 -33.92 9.86
C ASP A 308 0.06 -32.86 8.83
N GLY A 309 0.90 -31.84 8.69
CA GLY A 309 0.68 -30.73 7.76
C GLY A 309 -0.05 -29.53 8.35
N LEU A 310 -0.33 -28.56 7.49
CA LEU A 310 -0.95 -27.29 7.88
C LEU A 310 -2.48 -27.40 7.88
N VAL A 311 -3.10 -27.06 9.00
CA VAL A 311 -4.55 -26.83 9.07
C VAL A 311 -4.81 -25.34 8.87
N VAL A 312 -5.62 -24.98 7.88
CA VAL A 312 -6.02 -23.60 7.65
C VAL A 312 -7.47 -23.43 8.09
N VAL A 313 -7.74 -22.40 8.88
CA VAL A 313 -9.07 -22.15 9.44
C VAL A 313 -9.60 -20.84 8.89
N LEU A 314 -10.71 -20.91 8.16
CA LEU A 314 -11.44 -19.76 7.62
C LEU A 314 -12.76 -19.61 8.34
N HIS A 315 -12.70 -18.74 9.32
CA HIS A 315 -13.78 -17.86 9.76
C HIS A 315 -15.05 -18.52 10.31
N GLY A 316 -15.34 -18.24 11.60
CA GLY A 316 -16.60 -18.38 12.33
C GLY A 316 -16.38 -18.22 13.85
N HIS A 317 -17.33 -17.65 14.60
CA HIS A 317 -17.27 -17.58 16.08
C HIS A 317 -17.12 -18.99 16.69
N PRO A 318 -16.60 -19.11 17.94
CA PRO A 318 -15.28 -19.71 18.32
C PRO A 318 -14.83 -20.96 17.54
N THR A 319 -13.63 -21.47 17.83
CA THR A 319 -12.96 -22.73 17.36
C THR A 319 -13.76 -24.03 17.58
N GLY A 320 -15.08 -23.97 17.76
CA GLY A 320 -15.92 -25.08 18.20
C GLY A 320 -15.77 -26.34 17.35
N ALA A 321 -15.68 -26.23 16.02
CA ALA A 321 -15.44 -27.40 15.16
C ALA A 321 -14.08 -28.07 15.43
N LEU A 322 -13.03 -27.27 15.65
CA LEU A 322 -11.69 -27.77 15.98
C LEU A 322 -11.63 -28.37 17.39
N HIS A 323 -12.20 -27.68 18.40
CA HIS A 323 -12.28 -28.22 19.75
C HIS A 323 -13.07 -29.52 19.79
N TRP A 324 -14.19 -29.58 19.07
CA TRP A 324 -14.95 -30.81 18.97
C TRP A 324 -14.11 -31.91 18.31
N CYS A 325 -13.41 -31.64 17.20
CA CYS A 325 -12.53 -32.63 16.58
C CYS A 325 -11.43 -33.13 17.55
N LEU A 326 -10.84 -32.25 18.36
CA LEU A 326 -9.84 -32.61 19.36
C LEU A 326 -10.44 -33.42 20.51
N ALA A 327 -11.59 -32.99 21.05
CA ALA A 327 -12.30 -33.70 22.12
C ALA A 327 -12.71 -35.11 21.69
N GLN A 328 -12.98 -35.30 20.39
CA GLN A 328 -13.29 -36.60 19.79
C GLN A 328 -12.03 -37.38 19.34
N GLU A 329 -10.81 -36.89 19.65
CA GLU A 329 -9.51 -37.48 19.27
C GLU A 329 -9.31 -37.66 17.75
N LEU A 330 -9.99 -36.85 16.93
CA LEU A 330 -9.91 -36.91 15.47
C LEU A 330 -8.63 -36.25 14.94
N LEU A 331 -8.16 -35.21 15.62
CA LEU A 331 -6.94 -34.47 15.30
C LEU A 331 -5.85 -34.75 16.35
N PRO A 332 -4.59 -34.96 15.95
CA PRO A 332 -3.49 -35.05 16.90
C PRO A 332 -3.17 -33.70 17.55
N GLU A 333 -2.65 -33.75 18.77
CA GLU A 333 -2.10 -32.59 19.47
C GLU A 333 -0.88 -32.03 18.73
N GLY A 334 -0.63 -30.73 18.87
CA GLY A 334 0.54 -30.08 18.30
C GLY A 334 0.49 -29.80 16.79
N LEU A 335 -0.65 -30.08 16.13
CA LEU A 335 -0.86 -29.66 14.75
C LEU A 335 -0.68 -28.15 14.60
N GLU A 336 -0.10 -27.77 13.46
CA GLU A 336 0.09 -26.37 13.12
C GLU A 336 -1.17 -25.82 12.47
N VAL A 337 -1.72 -24.76 13.07
CA VAL A 337 -2.96 -24.13 12.63
C VAL A 337 -2.69 -22.70 12.21
N GLN A 338 -3.12 -22.36 11.00
CA GLN A 338 -3.13 -21.00 10.49
C GLN A 338 -4.56 -20.47 10.50
N PRO A 339 -4.94 -19.65 11.50
CA PRO A 339 -6.19 -18.90 11.41
C PRO A 339 -6.09 -17.85 10.32
N VAL A 340 -7.19 -17.67 9.59
CA VAL A 340 -7.32 -16.72 8.49
C VAL A 340 -8.70 -16.09 8.57
N ALA A 341 -8.73 -14.76 8.57
CA ALA A 341 -9.96 -14.00 8.62
C ALA A 341 -10.85 -14.42 9.79
N SER A 342 -10.35 -14.45 11.02
CA SER A 342 -11.15 -14.77 12.20
C SER A 342 -12.05 -13.59 12.55
N ARG A 343 -13.31 -13.85 12.97
CA ARG A 343 -14.10 -12.78 13.61
C ARG A 343 -13.49 -12.46 14.95
N GLU A 344 -12.98 -13.44 15.68
CA GLU A 344 -12.47 -13.24 17.03
C GLU A 344 -10.98 -13.56 17.07
N PRO A 345 -10.10 -12.72 16.49
CA PRO A 345 -8.70 -13.05 16.29
C PRO A 345 -7.95 -13.29 17.61
N LEU A 346 -8.28 -12.51 18.66
CA LEU A 346 -7.65 -12.64 19.97
C LEU A 346 -8.07 -13.94 20.67
N LEU A 347 -9.37 -14.25 20.67
CA LEU A 347 -9.89 -15.48 21.25
C LEU A 347 -9.50 -16.70 20.44
N MET A 348 -9.36 -16.58 19.13
CA MET A 348 -8.89 -17.65 18.26
C MET A 348 -7.49 -18.10 18.68
N ALA A 349 -6.56 -17.16 18.87
CA ALA A 349 -5.21 -17.48 19.33
C ALA A 349 -5.22 -18.16 20.71
N GLU A 350 -5.99 -17.63 21.66
CA GLU A 350 -6.13 -18.20 23.02
C GLU A 350 -6.77 -19.59 23.01
N ALA A 351 -7.82 -19.78 22.20
CA ALA A 351 -8.53 -21.04 22.09
C ALA A 351 -7.68 -22.12 21.41
N LEU A 352 -6.94 -21.77 20.36
CA LEU A 352 -5.98 -22.68 19.72
C LEU A 352 -4.86 -23.07 20.70
N ALA A 353 -4.34 -22.13 21.49
CA ALA A 353 -3.33 -22.42 22.50
C ALA A 353 -3.88 -23.35 23.60
N THR A 354 -5.08 -23.09 24.10
CA THR A 354 -5.76 -23.93 25.11
C THR A 354 -6.06 -25.33 24.57
N ALA A 355 -6.30 -25.44 23.28
CA ALA A 355 -6.53 -26.70 22.58
C ALA A 355 -5.26 -27.56 22.36
N GLY A 356 -4.08 -27.07 22.77
CA GLY A 356 -2.81 -27.75 22.51
C GLY A 356 -2.36 -27.71 21.05
N LEU A 357 -2.91 -26.78 20.26
CA LEU A 357 -2.56 -26.57 18.85
C LEU A 357 -1.48 -25.50 18.72
N ARG A 358 -0.57 -25.67 17.76
CA ARG A 358 0.46 -24.66 17.46
C ARG A 358 -0.15 -23.63 16.52
N SER A 359 -0.56 -22.48 17.04
CA SER A 359 -1.09 -21.41 16.20
C SER A 359 0.05 -20.64 15.54
N ARG A 360 -0.02 -20.47 14.23
CA ARG A 360 0.68 -19.39 13.53
C ARG A 360 -0.01 -18.06 13.85
N SER A 361 0.70 -16.94 13.71
CA SER A 361 0.08 -15.62 13.78
C SER A 361 -0.97 -15.51 12.68
N GLU A 362 -2.15 -15.01 13.03
CA GLU A 362 -3.18 -14.72 12.04
C GLU A 362 -2.64 -13.75 11.00
N GLN A 363 -2.72 -14.13 9.72
CA GLN A 363 -2.26 -13.31 8.61
C GLN A 363 -3.36 -13.16 7.57
N SER A 364 -3.34 -12.03 6.87
CA SER A 364 -4.31 -11.65 5.86
C SER A 364 -4.22 -12.46 4.55
N SER A 365 -5.11 -12.12 3.61
CA SER A 365 -5.20 -12.64 2.24
C SER A 365 -3.87 -12.77 1.47
N PRO A 366 -2.86 -11.88 1.60
CA PRO A 366 -1.55 -12.04 0.97
C PRO A 366 -0.81 -13.30 1.42
N LEU A 367 -0.97 -13.76 2.67
CA LEU A 367 -0.37 -15.03 3.10
C LEU A 367 -1.11 -16.22 2.48
N LEU A 368 -2.41 -16.13 2.17
CA LEU A 368 -3.06 -17.17 1.36
C LEU A 368 -2.45 -17.25 -0.04
N ARG A 369 -2.05 -16.10 -0.62
CA ARG A 369 -1.30 -16.10 -1.89
C ARG A 369 0.10 -16.68 -1.72
N GLN A 370 0.76 -16.42 -0.60
CA GLN A 370 2.07 -16.99 -0.30
C GLN A 370 1.99 -18.51 -0.08
N LEU A 371 1.03 -18.99 0.69
CA LEU A 371 0.74 -20.42 0.86
C LEU A 371 0.37 -21.07 -0.47
N ALA A 372 -0.40 -20.39 -1.31
CA ALA A 372 -0.68 -20.84 -2.67
C ALA A 372 0.57 -20.84 -3.56
N ALA A 373 1.53 -19.94 -3.35
CA ALA A 373 2.79 -19.88 -4.09
C ALA A 373 3.84 -20.89 -3.59
N ASP A 374 3.83 -21.24 -2.31
CA ASP A 374 4.81 -22.17 -1.73
C ASP A 374 4.50 -23.62 -2.13
N ALA A 375 5.17 -24.09 -3.19
CA ALA A 375 4.95 -25.41 -3.77
C ALA A 375 5.12 -26.56 -2.76
N ASN A 376 5.84 -26.35 -1.66
CA ASN A 376 6.16 -27.41 -0.71
C ASN A 376 5.22 -27.46 0.50
N GLN A 377 4.34 -26.48 0.67
CA GLN A 377 3.42 -26.46 1.80
C GLN A 377 2.02 -26.94 1.39
N ALA A 378 1.72 -28.21 1.62
CA ALA A 378 0.38 -28.78 1.44
C ALA A 378 -0.56 -28.32 2.58
N VAL A 379 -1.83 -28.06 2.24
CA VAL A 379 -2.88 -27.74 3.21
C VAL A 379 -3.65 -29.02 3.51
N ALA A 380 -3.36 -29.63 4.66
CA ALA A 380 -3.88 -30.94 5.02
C ALA A 380 -5.38 -30.89 5.36
N LEU A 381 -5.84 -29.80 5.97
CA LEU A 381 -7.25 -29.59 6.27
C LEU A 381 -7.59 -28.10 6.16
N LEU A 382 -8.64 -27.80 5.40
CA LEU A 382 -9.30 -26.50 5.45
C LEU A 382 -10.57 -26.60 6.29
N VAL A 383 -10.70 -25.76 7.31
CA VAL A 383 -11.93 -25.65 8.11
C VAL A 383 -12.64 -24.36 7.76
N ILE A 384 -13.89 -24.41 7.33
CA ILE A 384 -14.70 -23.22 7.01
C ILE A 384 -15.86 -23.15 7.99
N GLN A 385 -16.02 -22.04 8.72
CA GLN A 385 -17.06 -21.91 9.76
C GLN A 385 -17.97 -20.69 9.51
N ARG A 386 -18.31 -20.41 8.26
CA ARG A 386 -18.97 -19.13 7.90
C ARG A 386 -20.48 -19.19 7.94
N PRO A 387 -21.16 -18.08 8.30
CA PRO A 387 -22.60 -17.96 8.13
C PRO A 387 -22.98 -18.11 6.65
N SER A 388 -24.09 -18.79 6.40
CA SER A 388 -24.73 -18.84 5.08
C SER A 388 -24.91 -17.42 4.53
N GLY A 389 -24.29 -17.13 3.37
CA GLY A 389 -24.38 -15.83 2.69
C GLY A 389 -23.15 -14.91 2.79
N SER A 390 -22.13 -15.28 3.56
CA SER A 390 -20.88 -14.49 3.60
C SER A 390 -19.98 -14.79 2.38
N LYS A 391 -19.54 -13.76 1.64
CA LYS A 391 -18.65 -13.94 0.46
C LYS A 391 -17.27 -14.45 0.87
N PHE A 392 -16.78 -15.52 0.24
CA PHE A 392 -15.43 -16.07 0.42
C PHE A 392 -14.33 -15.05 0.09
N PRO A 393 -13.21 -14.99 0.85
CA PRO A 393 -12.03 -14.28 0.41
C PRO A 393 -11.62 -14.78 -0.98
N THR A 394 -11.40 -13.88 -1.92
CA THR A 394 -11.04 -14.24 -3.31
C THR A 394 -9.75 -15.07 -3.35
N ALA A 395 -8.84 -14.84 -2.40
CA ALA A 395 -7.59 -15.57 -2.27
C ALA A 395 -7.77 -17.07 -1.96
N LEU A 396 -8.95 -17.51 -1.51
CA LEU A 396 -9.21 -18.93 -1.31
C LEU A 396 -9.20 -19.74 -2.59
N GLY A 397 -9.61 -19.13 -3.70
CA GLY A 397 -9.58 -19.79 -5.00
C GLY A 397 -8.19 -20.32 -5.36
N LEU A 398 -7.14 -19.63 -4.89
CA LEU A 398 -5.74 -20.00 -5.11
C LEU A 398 -5.28 -21.18 -4.24
N LEU A 399 -5.99 -21.45 -3.14
CA LEU A 399 -5.64 -22.53 -2.22
C LEU A 399 -6.29 -23.87 -2.59
N TRP A 400 -7.42 -23.87 -3.30
CA TRP A 400 -8.17 -25.10 -3.60
C TRP A 400 -7.33 -26.26 -4.14
N PRO A 401 -6.38 -26.04 -5.08
CA PRO A 401 -5.55 -27.13 -5.59
C PRO A 401 -4.63 -27.78 -4.54
N LYS A 402 -4.44 -27.16 -3.37
CA LYS A 402 -3.56 -27.63 -2.30
C LYS A 402 -4.30 -28.22 -1.09
N VAL A 403 -5.63 -28.13 -1.08
CA VAL A 403 -6.44 -28.59 0.06
C VAL A 403 -6.74 -30.08 -0.10
N ALA A 404 -6.27 -30.87 0.86
CA ALA A 404 -6.52 -32.30 0.88
C ALA A 404 -7.94 -32.63 1.36
N HIS A 405 -8.30 -32.05 2.51
CA HIS A 405 -9.59 -32.24 3.16
C HIS A 405 -10.25 -30.90 3.45
N LEU A 406 -11.58 -30.85 3.38
CA LEU A 406 -12.37 -29.66 3.67
C LEU A 406 -13.48 -30.01 4.67
N LEU A 407 -13.43 -29.40 5.85
CA LEU A 407 -14.48 -29.49 6.87
C LEU A 407 -15.33 -28.21 6.83
N THR A 408 -16.62 -28.33 6.55
CA THR A 408 -17.52 -27.19 6.36
C THR A 408 -18.94 -27.53 6.82
N PRO A 409 -19.80 -26.55 7.22
CA PRO A 409 -21.23 -26.79 7.38
C PRO A 409 -21.84 -27.38 6.10
N VAL A 410 -22.82 -28.27 6.28
CA VAL A 410 -23.56 -28.89 5.17
C VAL A 410 -24.21 -27.79 4.32
N GLY A 411 -24.02 -27.89 3.00
CA GLY A 411 -24.60 -26.94 2.03
C GLY A 411 -23.91 -25.58 1.93
N LEU A 412 -22.82 -25.33 2.67
CA LEU A 412 -22.10 -24.06 2.58
C LEU A 412 -21.19 -23.96 1.35
N VAL A 413 -20.45 -25.03 1.03
CA VAL A 413 -19.49 -25.08 -0.08
C VAL A 413 -19.42 -26.47 -0.67
N GLU A 414 -19.49 -26.55 -2.00
CA GLU A 414 -19.14 -27.74 -2.78
C GLU A 414 -18.12 -27.31 -3.84
N PRO A 415 -16.82 -27.23 -3.49
CA PRO A 415 -15.81 -26.83 -4.46
C PRO A 415 -15.69 -27.91 -5.55
N PRO A 416 -15.43 -27.53 -6.81
CA PRO A 416 -15.20 -28.50 -7.87
C PRO A 416 -14.00 -29.40 -7.52
N GLY A 417 -14.15 -30.71 -7.74
CA GLY A 417 -13.12 -31.69 -7.41
C GLY A 417 -13.12 -32.17 -5.95
N PHE A 418 -14.13 -31.83 -5.15
CA PHE A 418 -14.32 -32.39 -3.81
C PHE A 418 -15.54 -33.32 -3.75
N SER A 419 -15.47 -34.35 -2.92
CA SER A 419 -16.57 -35.29 -2.67
C SER A 419 -16.80 -35.48 -1.17
N ALA A 420 -18.06 -35.60 -0.75
CA ALA A 420 -18.39 -35.81 0.65
C ALA A 420 -17.99 -37.22 1.10
N VAL A 421 -17.21 -37.30 2.19
CA VAL A 421 -16.74 -38.56 2.78
C VAL A 421 -17.38 -38.85 4.15
N ALA A 422 -17.86 -37.81 4.84
CA ALA A 422 -18.61 -37.93 6.08
C ALA A 422 -19.52 -36.73 6.36
N SER A 423 -20.55 -36.95 7.18
CA SER A 423 -21.43 -35.90 7.72
C SER A 423 -21.48 -36.01 9.24
N LEU A 424 -21.36 -34.87 9.93
CA LEU A 424 -21.08 -34.77 11.37
C LEU A 424 -21.97 -33.68 11.99
N GLY A 425 -23.20 -34.03 12.40
CA GLY A 425 -24.07 -33.10 13.14
C GLY A 425 -24.28 -31.73 12.46
N GLY A 426 -24.58 -31.73 11.15
CA GLY A 426 -24.74 -30.49 10.36
C GLY A 426 -23.45 -29.97 9.71
N TRP A 427 -22.34 -30.68 9.88
CA TRP A 427 -21.08 -30.48 9.16
C TRP A 427 -20.83 -31.60 8.15
N GLN A 428 -19.98 -31.34 7.16
CA GLN A 428 -19.52 -32.30 6.18
C GLN A 428 -18.00 -32.24 6.04
N LEU A 429 -17.39 -33.42 5.98
CA LEU A 429 -15.99 -33.60 5.59
C LEU A 429 -15.98 -33.98 4.12
N LEU A 430 -15.29 -33.17 3.31
CA LEU A 430 -15.06 -33.40 1.90
C LEU A 430 -13.59 -33.77 1.66
N ALA A 431 -13.33 -34.65 0.70
CA ALA A 431 -11.98 -35.00 0.26
C ALA A 431 -11.77 -34.59 -1.20
N SER A 432 -10.58 -34.08 -1.52
CA SER A 432 -10.19 -33.79 -2.89
C SER A 432 -10.10 -35.09 -3.70
N SER A 433 -10.59 -35.08 -4.94
CA SER A 433 -10.52 -36.21 -5.86
C SER A 433 -9.13 -36.44 -6.45
N GLN A 434 -8.17 -35.57 -6.14
CA GLN A 434 -6.81 -35.61 -6.70
C GLN A 434 -5.80 -36.32 -5.78
N LEU A 435 -6.24 -36.85 -4.64
CA LEU A 435 -5.41 -37.52 -3.64
C LEU A 435 -5.45 -39.05 -3.74
#